data_AF-A0A9P5AE33-F1
#
_entry.id   AF-A0A9P5AE33-F1
#
_cell.length_a   1.000
_cell.length_b   1.000
_cell.length_c   1.000
_cell.angle_alpha   90.00
_cell.angle_beta   90.00
_cell.angle_gamma   90.00
#
_symmetry.space_group_name_H-M   'P 1'
#
loop_
_entity.id
_entity.type
_entity.pdbx_description
1 polymer ?
#
loop_
_entity_poly.entity_id
_entity_poly.type
_entity_poly.pdbx_seq_one_letter_code
_entity_poly.pdbx_strand_id
1 'polypeptide(L)'
;MRATAVVSFLAATLAGVQGMEETVTVSGLSIHKLGSPVGVKIDKVSFKVTGKDAKNLKCSAKNVAFPEPDDILPCGASNYSFTLWPGEHGAQFRVMVYHDVGDSHADLRGGAGIKTVCDNSHETGPADETCTQVKPVTFKIDGPVGSHPKM
;
A
#
# COMPACT_ATOMS: atom_id res chain seq x y z
N MET A 1 68.09 21.20 4.97
CA MET A 1 66.67 21.33 5.34
C MET A 1 65.88 20.34 4.49
N ARG A 2 65.31 19.29 5.07
CA ARG A 2 64.47 18.30 4.37
C ARG A 2 63.08 18.36 5.01
N ALA A 3 62.07 18.77 4.26
CA ALA A 3 60.69 18.83 4.71
C ALA A 3 59.95 17.60 4.18
N THR A 4 59.53 16.73 5.10
CA THR A 4 58.75 15.53 4.80
C THR A 4 57.27 15.92 4.88
N ALA A 5 56.58 15.93 3.74
CA ALA A 5 55.13 16.16 3.69
C ALA A 5 54.40 14.84 3.98
N VAL A 6 53.59 14.81 5.04
CA VAL A 6 52.72 13.69 5.39
C VAL A 6 51.35 13.94 4.76
N VAL A 7 50.96 13.10 3.80
CA VAL A 7 49.64 13.14 3.17
C VAL A 7 48.72 12.19 3.93
N SER A 8 47.84 12.73 4.75
CA SER A 8 46.77 11.97 5.41
C SER A 8 45.59 11.78 4.47
N PHE A 9 45.30 10.54 4.09
CA PHE A 9 44.07 10.18 3.39
C PHE A 9 42.92 10.04 4.40
N LEU A 10 41.93 10.94 4.35
CA LEU A 10 40.65 10.72 5.01
C LEU A 10 39.86 9.68 4.22
N ALA A 11 39.65 8.50 4.80
CA ALA A 11 38.67 7.53 4.31
C ALA A 11 37.27 8.00 4.70
N ALA A 12 36.46 8.42 3.72
CA ALA A 12 35.05 8.69 3.92
C ALA A 12 34.29 7.34 4.04
N THR A 13 33.78 7.04 5.23
CA THR A 13 32.84 5.95 5.44
C THR A 13 31.48 6.33 4.82
N LEU A 14 31.11 5.69 3.72
CA LEU A 14 29.73 5.71 3.22
C LEU A 14 28.84 4.97 4.23
N ALA A 15 28.18 5.70 5.12
CA ALA A 15 27.08 5.15 5.89
C ALA A 15 25.93 4.87 4.90
N GLY A 16 25.78 3.60 4.52
CA GLY A 16 24.62 3.16 3.74
C GLY A 16 23.35 3.42 4.55
N VAL A 17 22.39 4.14 3.95
CA VAL A 17 21.03 4.25 4.49
C VAL A 17 20.47 2.83 4.56
N GLN A 18 20.39 2.25 5.75
CA GLN A 18 19.71 0.97 5.96
C GLN A 18 18.20 1.23 5.79
N GLY A 19 17.61 0.59 4.78
CA GLY A 19 16.16 0.65 4.57
C GLY A 19 15.42 0.04 5.75
N MET A 20 14.26 0.60 6.08
CA MET A 20 13.30 0.06 7.02
C MET A 20 12.32 -0.85 6.29
N GLU A 21 11.90 -1.92 6.95
CA GLU A 21 10.93 -2.87 6.43
C GLU A 21 9.91 -3.22 7.51
N GLU A 22 8.65 -3.37 7.11
CA GLU A 22 7.56 -3.83 7.96
C GLU A 22 6.77 -4.94 7.26
N THR A 23 6.34 -5.94 8.03
CA THR A 23 5.36 -6.93 7.57
C THR A 23 3.95 -6.41 7.87
N VAL A 24 3.12 -6.30 6.83
CA VAL A 24 1.70 -5.96 6.96
C VAL A 24 0.82 -7.11 6.48
N THR A 25 -0.36 -7.24 7.08
CA THR A 25 -1.39 -8.19 6.68
C THR A 25 -2.69 -7.45 6.38
N VAL A 26 -3.19 -7.62 5.16
CA VAL A 26 -4.51 -7.18 4.74
C VAL A 26 -5.50 -8.33 4.89
N SER A 27 -6.58 -8.09 5.61
CA SER A 27 -7.63 -9.09 5.87
C SER A 27 -9.04 -8.51 5.76
N GLY A 28 -9.99 -9.36 5.39
CA GLY A 28 -11.40 -8.99 5.25
C GLY A 28 -11.68 -7.90 4.23
N LEU A 29 -10.91 -7.84 3.12
CA LEU A 29 -11.22 -6.89 2.04
C LEU A 29 -12.59 -7.17 1.46
N SER A 30 -13.39 -6.11 1.38
CA SER A 30 -14.72 -6.06 0.78
C SER A 30 -14.79 -4.80 -0.08
N ILE A 31 -15.11 -4.98 -1.36
CA ILE A 31 -15.21 -3.94 -2.37
C ILE A 31 -16.60 -4.00 -2.97
N HIS A 32 -17.36 -2.93 -2.84
CA HIS A 32 -18.61 -2.74 -3.54
C HIS A 32 -18.33 -2.00 -4.84
N LYS A 33 -18.61 -2.64 -5.97
CA LYS A 33 -18.35 -2.09 -7.30
C LYS A 33 -19.62 -2.08 -8.15
N LEU A 34 -19.70 -1.08 -9.01
CA LEU A 34 -20.77 -0.88 -9.98
C LEU A 34 -20.14 -0.90 -11.37
N GLY A 35 -20.40 -1.96 -12.12
CA GLY A 35 -19.99 -2.09 -13.51
C GLY A 35 -20.85 -1.25 -14.45
N SER A 36 -20.23 -0.72 -15.50
CA SER A 36 -20.90 -0.02 -16.59
C SER A 36 -20.17 -0.26 -17.91
N PRO A 37 -20.80 0.03 -19.07
CA PRO A 37 -20.13 -0.08 -20.36
C PRO A 37 -18.87 0.78 -20.51
N VAL A 38 -18.71 1.83 -19.70
CA VAL A 38 -17.59 2.77 -19.75
C VAL A 38 -16.52 2.50 -18.68
N GLY A 39 -16.73 1.50 -17.81
CA GLY A 39 -15.78 1.14 -16.76
C GLY A 39 -16.43 0.69 -15.46
N VAL A 40 -15.62 0.58 -14.42
CA VAL A 40 -16.03 0.15 -13.07
C VAL A 40 -15.94 1.33 -12.12
N LYS A 41 -17.03 1.62 -11.42
CA LYS A 41 -17.03 2.53 -10.27
C LYS A 41 -16.83 1.72 -8.99
N ILE A 42 -15.93 2.15 -8.11
CA ILE A 42 -15.78 1.58 -6.78
C ILE A 42 -16.55 2.45 -5.77
N ASP A 43 -17.72 1.99 -5.34
CA ASP A 43 -18.56 2.77 -4.43
C ASP A 43 -18.04 2.73 -3.00
N LYS A 44 -17.52 1.58 -2.56
CA LYS A 44 -16.99 1.40 -1.20
C LYS A 44 -15.88 0.37 -1.16
N VAL A 45 -14.88 0.65 -0.34
CA VAL A 45 -13.82 -0.28 0.03
C VAL A 45 -13.77 -0.37 1.55
N SER A 46 -13.58 -1.58 2.09
CA SER A 46 -13.25 -1.76 3.50
C SER A 46 -12.39 -2.99 3.71
N PHE A 47 -11.45 -2.91 4.66
CA PHE A 47 -10.60 -4.03 5.06
C PHE A 47 -9.97 -3.73 6.43
N LYS A 48 -9.14 -4.65 6.90
CA LYS A 48 -8.32 -4.46 8.09
C LYS A 48 -6.84 -4.61 7.78
N VAL A 49 -6.02 -3.74 8.37
CA VAL A 49 -4.57 -3.83 8.40
C VAL A 49 -4.10 -4.30 9.76
N THR A 50 -3.19 -5.27 9.77
CA THR A 50 -2.34 -5.57 10.93
C THR A 50 -0.91 -5.35 10.51
N GLY A 51 -0.20 -4.49 11.21
CA GLY A 51 1.19 -4.13 10.97
C GLY A 51 1.94 -3.99 12.29
N LYS A 52 3.05 -3.25 12.28
CA LYS A 52 3.88 -3.00 13.45
C LYS A 52 3.14 -2.24 14.55
N ASP A 53 2.45 -1.15 14.17
CA ASP A 53 1.84 -0.21 15.12
C ASP A 53 0.30 -0.29 15.12
N ALA A 54 -0.26 -1.32 14.49
CA ALA A 54 -1.69 -1.52 14.37
C ALA A 54 -2.09 -3.00 14.37
N LYS A 55 -3.15 -3.35 15.09
CA LYS A 55 -3.77 -4.69 15.04
C LYS A 55 -5.22 -4.58 14.60
N ASN A 56 -5.57 -5.22 13.49
CA ASN A 56 -6.91 -5.22 12.91
C ASN A 56 -7.51 -3.80 12.71
N LEU A 57 -6.66 -2.82 12.43
CA LEU A 57 -7.04 -1.44 12.15
C LEU A 57 -7.96 -1.42 10.93
N LYS A 58 -9.13 -0.79 11.07
CA LYS A 58 -10.10 -0.69 9.98
C LYS A 58 -9.68 0.41 9.01
N CYS A 59 -9.61 0.06 7.72
CA CYS A 59 -9.45 0.98 6.61
C CYS A 59 -10.72 0.95 5.79
N SER A 60 -11.27 2.12 5.44
CA SER A 60 -12.45 2.18 4.58
C SER A 60 -12.57 3.52 3.89
N ALA A 61 -13.07 3.51 2.66
CA ALA A 61 -13.35 4.71 1.88
C ALA A 61 -14.60 4.49 1.01
N LYS A 62 -15.16 5.59 0.51
CA LYS A 62 -16.28 5.61 -0.44
C LYS A 62 -15.89 6.38 -1.69
N ASN A 63 -16.55 6.09 -2.81
CA ASN A 63 -16.29 6.71 -4.11
C ASN A 63 -14.79 6.69 -4.46
N VAL A 64 -14.18 5.51 -4.38
CA VAL A 64 -12.73 5.34 -4.56
C VAL A 64 -12.40 5.43 -6.05
N ALA A 65 -11.43 6.28 -6.41
CA ALA A 65 -10.93 6.36 -7.77
C ALA A 65 -10.27 5.04 -8.19
N PHE A 66 -10.62 4.58 -9.39
CA PHE A 66 -10.16 3.33 -9.98
C PHE A 66 -10.34 3.43 -11.50
N PRO A 67 -9.42 2.92 -12.34
CA PRO A 67 -8.22 2.14 -12.02
C PRO A 67 -7.00 2.97 -11.58
N GLU A 68 -7.06 4.29 -11.68
CA GLU A 68 -5.98 5.20 -11.29
C GLU A 68 -6.38 5.94 -10.02
N PRO A 69 -5.73 5.68 -8.87
CA PRO A 69 -5.95 6.46 -7.66
C PRO A 69 -5.54 7.91 -7.83
N ASP A 70 -6.38 8.82 -7.37
CA ASP A 70 -6.15 10.27 -7.33
C ASP A 70 -5.68 10.75 -5.95
N ASP A 71 -5.99 10.00 -4.89
CA ASP A 71 -5.65 10.32 -3.50
C ASP A 71 -5.14 9.11 -2.70
N ILE A 72 -4.36 9.38 -1.66
CA ILE A 72 -3.97 8.41 -0.62
C ILE A 72 -5.02 8.44 0.51
N LEU A 73 -5.68 7.31 0.74
CA LEU A 73 -6.85 7.23 1.62
C LEU A 73 -6.45 6.84 3.05
N PRO A 74 -6.77 7.63 4.09
CA PRO A 74 -6.36 7.35 5.46
C PRO A 74 -7.11 6.15 6.06
N CYS A 75 -6.42 5.36 6.88
CA CYS A 75 -7.03 4.33 7.72
C CYS A 75 -7.41 4.94 9.08
N GLY A 76 -8.58 5.58 9.14
CA GLY A 76 -9.05 6.25 10.34
C GLY A 76 -8.13 7.43 10.74
N ALA A 77 -7.80 7.53 12.03
CA ALA A 77 -6.89 8.54 12.56
C ALA A 77 -5.46 8.00 12.79
N SER A 78 -5.11 6.86 12.17
CA SER A 78 -3.78 6.27 12.28
C SER A 78 -2.82 6.83 11.23
N ASN A 79 -1.55 6.46 11.33
CA ASN A 79 -0.54 6.77 10.33
C ASN A 79 -0.51 5.78 9.14
N TYR A 80 -1.44 4.80 9.11
CA TYR A 80 -1.61 3.95 7.94
C TYR A 80 -2.57 4.59 6.95
N SER A 81 -2.25 4.43 5.67
CA SER A 81 -3.13 4.82 4.57
C SER A 81 -3.03 3.81 3.43
N PHE A 82 -3.89 3.95 2.42
CA PHE A 82 -3.95 2.99 1.32
C PHE A 82 -4.36 3.61 0.00
N THR A 83 -4.05 2.89 -1.08
CA THR A 83 -4.64 3.13 -2.42
C THR A 83 -5.10 1.80 -3.00
N LEU A 84 -6.11 1.85 -3.88
CA LEU A 84 -6.67 0.68 -4.56
C LEU A 84 -6.30 0.71 -6.04
N TRP A 85 -5.57 -0.30 -6.49
CA TRP A 85 -5.12 -0.43 -7.87
C TRP A 85 -5.73 -1.66 -8.54
N PRO A 86 -5.71 -1.74 -9.88
CA PRO A 86 -5.90 -2.99 -10.59
C PRO A 86 -4.97 -4.07 -10.04
N GLY A 87 -5.50 -5.28 -9.87
CA GLY A 87 -4.72 -6.40 -9.39
C GLY A 87 -3.72 -6.91 -10.43
N GLU A 88 -2.74 -7.65 -9.95
CA GLU A 88 -1.72 -8.34 -10.75
C GLU A 88 -1.83 -9.86 -10.53
N HIS A 89 -1.23 -10.65 -11.41
CA HIS A 89 -1.11 -12.11 -11.26
C HIS A 89 -2.45 -12.84 -11.00
N GLY A 90 -3.51 -12.39 -11.68
CA GLY A 90 -4.86 -12.98 -11.59
C GLY A 90 -5.68 -12.51 -10.39
N ALA A 91 -5.20 -11.55 -9.59
CA ALA A 91 -6.04 -10.79 -8.68
C ALA A 91 -6.77 -9.67 -9.45
N GLN A 92 -8.01 -9.35 -9.05
CA GLN A 92 -8.74 -8.22 -9.62
C GLN A 92 -8.31 -6.88 -9.01
N PHE A 93 -7.86 -6.90 -7.75
CA PHE A 93 -7.52 -5.72 -6.98
C PHE A 93 -6.14 -5.86 -6.36
N ARG A 94 -5.40 -4.76 -6.29
CA ARG A 94 -4.17 -4.62 -5.51
C ARG A 94 -4.39 -3.55 -4.45
N VAL A 95 -4.08 -3.89 -3.21
CA VAL A 95 -4.07 -2.92 -2.11
C VAL A 95 -2.62 -2.51 -1.89
N MET A 96 -2.34 -1.21 -2.06
CA MET A 96 -1.10 -0.59 -1.63
C MET A 96 -1.32 0.00 -0.25
N VAL A 97 -0.46 -0.32 0.71
CA VAL A 97 -0.46 0.19 2.07
C VAL A 97 0.73 1.12 2.23
N TYR A 98 0.50 2.25 2.89
CA TYR A 98 1.52 3.20 3.31
C TYR A 98 1.51 3.31 4.84
N HIS A 99 2.67 3.55 5.43
CA HIS A 99 2.81 3.81 6.85
C HIS A 99 3.78 4.95 7.07
N ASP A 100 3.26 6.06 7.59
CA ASP A 100 4.06 7.21 8.05
C ASP A 100 4.63 6.90 9.44
N VAL A 101 5.95 6.76 9.51
CA VAL A 101 6.70 6.42 10.73
C VAL A 101 7.42 7.64 11.34
N GLY A 102 7.11 8.86 10.88
CA GLY A 102 7.54 10.14 11.45
C GLY A 102 8.87 10.70 10.92
N ASP A 103 9.17 11.96 11.27
CA ASP A 103 10.14 12.91 10.65
C ASP A 103 11.60 12.44 10.43
N SER A 104 12.02 11.32 11.01
CA SER A 104 13.34 10.70 10.80
C SER A 104 13.30 9.34 10.11
N HIS A 105 12.11 8.82 9.85
CA HIS A 105 11.86 7.52 9.28
C HIS A 105 11.13 7.68 7.94
N ALA A 106 11.71 7.05 6.93
CA ALA A 106 11.09 6.67 5.68
C ALA A 106 9.57 6.43 5.69
N ASP A 107 8.79 7.07 4.82
CA ASP A 107 7.48 6.54 4.45
C ASP A 107 7.64 5.11 3.93
N LEU A 108 7.01 4.15 4.62
CA LEU A 108 7.03 2.76 4.19
C LEU A 108 5.88 2.53 3.20
N ARG A 109 6.15 1.83 2.10
CA ARG A 109 5.10 1.47 1.15
C ARG A 109 5.29 0.10 0.55
N GLY A 110 4.19 -0.49 0.12
CA GLY A 110 4.18 -1.77 -0.59
C GLY A 110 2.76 -2.21 -0.85
N GLY A 111 2.58 -3.25 -1.67
CA GLY A 111 1.25 -3.73 -1.96
C GLY A 111 1.23 -5.13 -2.53
N ALA A 112 0.04 -5.71 -2.52
CA ALA A 112 -0.18 -7.05 -3.01
C ALA A 112 -1.52 -7.17 -3.74
N GLY A 113 -1.56 -8.03 -4.76
CA GLY A 113 -2.79 -8.50 -5.36
C GLY A 113 -3.60 -9.31 -4.34
N ILE A 114 -4.87 -8.94 -4.16
CA ILE A 114 -5.79 -9.60 -3.23
C ILE A 114 -6.80 -10.40 -4.03
N LYS A 115 -6.79 -11.72 -3.85
CA LYS A 115 -7.79 -12.60 -4.48
C LYS A 115 -9.15 -12.38 -3.84
N THR A 116 -10.14 -12.08 -4.67
CA THR A 116 -11.52 -11.86 -4.27
C THR A 116 -12.48 -12.77 -5.04
N VAL A 117 -13.62 -13.07 -4.42
CA VAL A 117 -14.80 -13.65 -5.09
C VAL A 117 -15.89 -12.59 -5.06
N CYS A 118 -16.48 -12.32 -6.23
CA CYS A 118 -17.54 -11.33 -6.37
C CYS A 118 -18.90 -12.02 -6.48
N ASP A 119 -19.87 -11.44 -5.79
CA ASP A 119 -21.25 -11.89 -5.78
C ASP A 119 -22.18 -10.68 -5.98
N ASN A 120 -23.22 -10.86 -6.79
CA ASN A 120 -24.28 -9.89 -7.05
C ASN A 120 -25.65 -10.34 -6.50
N SER A 121 -25.70 -11.43 -5.73
CA SER A 121 -26.96 -12.00 -5.21
C SER A 121 -27.72 -11.10 -4.23
N HIS A 122 -27.03 -10.11 -3.65
CA HIS A 122 -27.58 -9.18 -2.67
C HIS A 122 -27.82 -7.77 -3.21
N GLU A 123 -27.54 -7.55 -4.47
CA GLU A 123 -27.39 -6.21 -5.05
C GLU A 123 -28.52 -5.90 -6.04
N THR A 124 -28.64 -4.63 -6.42
CA THR A 124 -29.82 -4.14 -7.17
C THR A 124 -29.83 -4.51 -8.66
N GLY A 125 -28.76 -5.14 -9.16
CA GLY A 125 -28.65 -5.58 -10.56
C GLY A 125 -27.38 -6.38 -10.85
N PRO A 126 -27.26 -6.95 -12.06
CA PRO A 126 -26.16 -7.88 -12.39
C PRO A 126 -24.78 -7.23 -12.43
N ALA A 127 -24.72 -5.89 -12.57
CA ALA A 127 -23.48 -5.12 -12.58
C ALA A 127 -23.11 -4.57 -11.19
N ASP A 128 -23.96 -4.78 -10.20
CA ASP A 128 -23.79 -4.35 -8.83
C ASP A 128 -23.25 -5.55 -8.04
N GLU A 129 -21.99 -5.47 -7.62
CA GLU A 129 -21.26 -6.62 -7.08
C GLU A 129 -20.52 -6.25 -5.80
N THR A 130 -20.57 -7.15 -4.82
CA THR A 130 -19.69 -7.13 -3.65
C THR A 130 -18.60 -8.20 -3.81
N CYS A 131 -17.35 -7.75 -3.93
CA CYS A 131 -16.16 -8.58 -4.02
C CYS A 131 -15.51 -8.74 -2.65
N THR A 132 -15.38 -9.98 -2.16
CA THR A 132 -14.83 -10.29 -0.84
C THR A 132 -13.55 -11.10 -0.93
N GLN A 133 -12.60 -10.80 -0.04
CA GLN A 133 -11.31 -11.46 0.05
C GLN A 133 -11.45 -12.93 0.44
N VAL A 134 -10.79 -13.81 -0.30
CA VAL A 134 -10.81 -15.25 -0.05
C VAL A 134 -9.99 -15.61 1.19
N LYS A 135 -8.80 -15.03 1.35
CA LYS A 135 -7.91 -15.27 2.50
C LYS A 135 -7.03 -14.05 2.80
N PRO A 136 -6.62 -13.83 4.06
CA PRO A 136 -5.64 -12.80 4.41
C PRO A 136 -4.37 -12.89 3.57
N VAL A 137 -3.78 -11.73 3.25
CA VAL A 137 -2.55 -11.62 2.48
C VAL A 137 -1.54 -10.82 3.29
N THR A 138 -0.36 -11.40 3.47
CA THR A 138 0.76 -10.79 4.19
C THR A 138 1.86 -10.44 3.21
N PHE A 139 2.40 -9.23 3.29
CA PHE A 139 3.47 -8.74 2.42
C PHE A 139 4.35 -7.72 3.15
N LYS A 140 5.46 -7.33 2.53
CA LYS A 140 6.39 -6.33 3.06
C LYS A 140 6.08 -4.94 2.51
N ILE A 141 6.19 -3.94 3.37
CA ILE A 141 6.31 -2.52 3.00
C ILE A 141 7.69 -2.04 3.40
N ASP A 142 8.33 -1.21 2.57
CA ASP A 142 9.70 -0.77 2.79
C ASP A 142 9.92 0.72 2.46
N GLY A 143 11.06 1.24 2.91
CA GLY A 143 11.52 2.62 2.69
C GLY A 143 12.92 2.86 3.27
N PRO A 144 13.51 4.07 3.21
CA PRO A 144 12.95 5.27 2.61
C PRO A 144 12.82 5.10 1.12
N VAL A 145 11.69 5.54 0.62
CA VAL A 145 11.52 5.82 -0.79
C VAL A 145 12.37 7.04 -1.08
N GLY A 146 13.66 6.80 -1.36
CA GLY A 146 14.55 7.82 -1.87
C GLY A 146 13.87 8.51 -3.05
N SER A 147 14.07 9.81 -3.18
CA SER A 147 13.51 10.71 -4.20
C SER A 147 13.91 10.39 -5.65
N HIS A 148 14.20 9.13 -5.97
CA HIS A 148 14.51 8.64 -7.31
C HIS A 148 13.64 7.42 -7.65
N PRO A 149 12.66 7.57 -8.57
CA PRO A 149 12.12 6.43 -9.28
C PRO A 149 13.27 5.77 -10.04
N LYS A 150 13.49 4.46 -9.85
CA LYS A 150 14.13 3.67 -10.89
C LYS A 150 13.11 3.53 -12.02
N MET A 151 13.25 4.40 -13.02
CA MET A 151 12.76 4.12 -14.38
C MET A 151 13.61 3.02 -15.00
#